data_AF-A0A7V5WMA0-F1
#
_entry.id   AF-A0A7V5WMA0-F1
#
_cell.length_a   1.000
_cell.length_b   1.000
_cell.length_c   1.000
_cell.angle_alpha   90.00
_cell.angle_beta   90.00
_cell.angle_gamma   90.00
#
_symmetry.space_group_name_H-M   'P 1'
#
loop_
_entity.id
_entity.type
_entity.pdbx_description
1 polymer ?
#
loop_
_entity_poly.entity_id
_entity_poly.type
_entity_poly.pdbx_seq_one_letter_code
_entity_poly.pdbx_strand_id
1 'polypeptide(L)'
;PVNALDRALKKALTRFYPSLAELELSDYKVRVLSGVESGTKSVVRVQVETTDKIDSWGTVGASTDIINASYEALIDAMEYKLLKEKIEPL
;
A
#
# COMPACT_ATOMS: atom_id res chain seq x y z
N PRO A 1 -4.46 12.74 1.00
CA PRO A 1 -3.56 12.29 2.09
C PRO A 1 -2.70 11.09 1.68
N VAL A 2 -3.28 10.06 1.02
CA VAL A 2 -2.56 8.83 0.65
C VAL A 2 -1.36 9.06 -0.28
N ASN A 3 -1.47 9.93 -1.28
CA ASN A 3 -0.32 10.31 -2.12
C ASN A 3 0.84 10.91 -1.29
N ALA A 4 0.53 11.69 -0.24
CA ALA A 4 1.57 12.20 0.64
C ALA A 4 2.22 11.10 1.49
N LEU A 5 1.42 10.11 1.92
CA LEU A 5 1.90 8.94 2.64
C LEU A 5 2.82 8.07 1.76
N ASP A 6 2.39 7.74 0.54
CA ASP A 6 3.19 7.01 -0.44
C ASP A 6 4.53 7.70 -0.70
N ARG A 7 4.51 9.00 -1.00
CA ARG A 7 5.75 9.79 -1.21
C ARG A 7 6.64 9.81 0.03
N ALA A 8 6.06 9.87 1.23
CA ALA A 8 6.83 9.85 2.49
C ALA A 8 7.49 8.48 2.71
N LEU A 9 6.76 7.39 2.49
CA LEU A 9 7.25 6.02 2.57
C LEU A 9 8.37 5.77 1.57
N LYS A 10 8.15 6.10 0.29
CA LYS A 10 9.20 6.01 -0.73
C LYS A 10 10.43 6.80 -0.33
N LYS A 11 10.26 8.07 0.07
CA LYS A 11 11.41 8.91 0.50
C LYS A 11 12.18 8.29 1.67
N ALA A 12 11.49 7.68 2.64
CA ALA A 12 12.12 7.05 3.79
C ALA A 12 12.87 5.75 3.41
N LEU A 13 12.28 4.93 2.54
CA LEU A 13 12.78 3.58 2.24
C LEU A 13 13.77 3.54 1.07
N THR A 14 13.66 4.45 0.09
CA THR A 14 14.56 4.51 -1.08
C THR A 14 16.04 4.67 -0.69
N ARG A 15 16.34 5.24 0.48
CA ARG A 15 17.71 5.32 0.99
C ARG A 15 18.34 3.94 1.20
N PHE A 16 17.55 2.97 1.64
CA PHE A 16 17.99 1.60 1.94
C PHE A 16 17.72 0.65 0.77
N TYR A 17 16.66 0.92 0.01
CA TYR A 17 16.21 0.11 -1.12
C TYR A 17 15.99 0.98 -2.36
N PRO A 18 17.03 1.32 -3.13
CA PRO A 18 16.90 2.21 -4.28
C PRO A 18 15.94 1.71 -5.36
N SER A 19 15.75 0.39 -5.47
CA SER A 19 14.78 -0.24 -6.38
C SER A 19 13.33 0.23 -6.14
N LEU A 20 12.99 0.65 -4.92
CA LEU A 20 11.67 1.18 -4.61
C LEU A 20 11.41 2.55 -5.26
N ALA A 21 12.43 3.25 -5.76
CA ALA A 21 12.27 4.53 -6.46
C ALA A 21 11.38 4.38 -7.72
N GLU A 22 11.43 3.21 -8.35
CA GLU A 22 10.73 2.90 -9.60
C GLU A 22 9.25 2.57 -9.41
N LEU A 23 8.80 2.37 -8.17
CA LEU A 23 7.40 2.06 -7.86
C LEU A 23 6.48 3.23 -8.18
N GLU A 24 5.35 2.97 -8.83
CA GLU A 24 4.32 3.95 -9.10
C GLU A 24 2.96 3.40 -8.65
N LEU A 25 2.24 4.21 -7.86
CA LEU A 25 0.85 3.94 -7.48
C LEU A 25 -0.05 4.22 -8.68
N SER A 26 -0.61 3.17 -9.29
CA SER A 26 -1.36 3.27 -10.55
C SER A 26 -2.88 3.29 -10.34
N ASP A 27 -3.39 2.68 -9.27
CA ASP A 27 -4.82 2.73 -8.91
C ASP A 27 -4.99 2.71 -7.38
N TYR A 28 -6.07 3.33 -6.91
CA TYR A 28 -6.41 3.43 -5.50
C TYR A 28 -7.94 3.37 -5.34
N LYS A 29 -8.43 2.33 -4.65
CA LYS A 29 -9.86 2.09 -4.46
C LYS A 29 -10.19 1.86 -2.99
N VAL A 30 -11.22 2.54 -2.52
CA VAL A 30 -11.70 2.42 -1.13
C VAL A 30 -13.08 1.79 -1.14
N ARG A 31 -13.30 0.83 -0.24
CA ARG A 31 -14.62 0.27 0.07
C ARG A 31 -14.86 0.30 1.56
N VAL A 32 -15.96 0.93 1.96
CA VAL A 32 -16.44 0.88 3.35
C VAL A 32 -17.37 -0.32 3.49
N LEU A 33 -17.01 -1.25 4.37
CA LEU A 33 -17.77 -2.43 4.70
C LEU A 33 -18.51 -2.17 6.02
N SER A 34 -19.83 -2.10 5.95
CA SER A 34 -20.70 -2.02 7.12
C SER A 34 -21.26 -3.42 7.40
N GLY A 35 -21.09 -3.91 8.64
CA GLY A 35 -21.69 -5.18 9.05
C GLY A 35 -23.22 -5.11 9.02
N VAL A 36 -23.87 -6.22 8.66
CA VAL A 36 -25.35 -6.35 8.64
C VAL A 36 -25.91 -6.47 10.07
N GLU A 37 -25.07 -6.80 11.06
CA GLU A 37 -25.48 -6.99 12.45
C GLU A 37 -24.64 -6.12 13.41
N SER A 38 -25.33 -5.22 14.10
CA SER A 38 -25.01 -4.62 15.40
C SER A 38 -23.57 -4.14 15.66
N GLY A 39 -23.23 -2.98 15.08
CA GLY A 39 -22.12 -2.18 15.60
C GLY A 39 -21.78 -1.01 14.69
N THR A 40 -21.61 0.19 15.25
CA THR A 40 -21.13 1.41 14.58
C THR A 40 -19.70 1.29 14.02
N LYS A 41 -19.09 0.10 14.02
CA LYS A 41 -17.74 -0.17 13.50
C LYS A 41 -17.82 -0.61 12.05
N SER A 42 -17.66 0.35 11.14
CA SER A 42 -17.38 0.07 9.73
C SER A 42 -15.90 -0.24 9.54
N VAL A 43 -15.60 -1.22 8.68
CA VAL A 43 -14.22 -1.52 8.24
C VAL A 43 -13.99 -0.84 6.90
N VAL A 44 -12.88 -0.12 6.78
CA VAL A 44 -12.42 0.47 5.53
C VAL A 44 -11.42 -0.49 4.89
N ARG A 45 -11.75 -0.99 3.69
CA ARG A 45 -10.85 -1.75 2.85
C ARG A 45 -10.27 -0.84 1.78
N VAL A 46 -8.94 -0.80 1.68
CA VAL A 46 -8.21 -0.04 0.67
C VAL A 46 -7.49 -1.03 -0.22
N GLN A 47 -7.74 -0.97 -1.52
CA GLN A 47 -6.98 -1.68 -2.54
C GLN A 47 -6.10 -0.68 -3.27
N VAL A 48 -4.81 -1.02 -3.43
CA VAL A 48 -3.87 -0.27 -4.24
C VAL A 48 -3.32 -1.16 -5.34
N GLU A 49 -3.13 -0.60 -6.53
CA GLU A 49 -2.37 -1.23 -7.60
C GLU A 49 -1.06 -0.48 -7.74
N THR A 50 0.03 -1.21 -7.79
CA THR A 50 1.39 -0.70 -7.89
C THR A 50 2.08 -1.32 -9.10
N THR A 51 2.91 -0.54 -9.79
CA THR A 51 3.75 -1.02 -10.89
C THR A 51 5.19 -0.56 -10.70
N ASP A 52 6.13 -1.32 -11.24
CA ASP A 52 7.54 -0.93 -11.38
C ASP A 52 7.97 -0.77 -12.84
N LYS A 53 7.01 -0.47 -13.73
CA LYS A 53 7.15 -0.40 -15.20
C LYS A 53 7.37 -1.73 -15.91
N ILE A 54 7.67 -2.80 -15.19
CA ILE A 54 7.82 -4.15 -15.75
C ILE A 54 6.57 -4.96 -15.46
N ASP A 55 6.20 -5.05 -14.19
CA ASP A 55 5.02 -5.77 -13.71
C ASP A 55 4.08 -4.84 -12.94
N SER A 56 2.86 -5.34 -12.68
CA SER A 56 1.88 -4.68 -11.82
C SER A 56 1.29 -5.69 -10.84
N TRP A 57 0.99 -5.24 -9.63
CA TRP A 57 0.37 -6.06 -8.59
C TRP A 57 -0.55 -5.22 -7.70
N GLY A 58 -1.54 -5.91 -7.13
CA GLY A 58 -2.50 -5.33 -6.21
C GLY A 58 -2.26 -5.80 -4.79
N THR A 59 -2.41 -4.90 -3.84
CA THR A 59 -2.41 -5.21 -2.39
C THR A 59 -3.63 -4.58 -1.72
N VAL A 60 -3.99 -5.12 -0.55
CA VAL A 60 -5.20 -4.72 0.16
C VAL A 60 -4.92 -4.56 1.64
N GLY A 61 -5.16 -3.37 2.16
CA GLY A 61 -5.19 -3.09 3.61
C GLY A 61 -6.64 -2.97 4.11
N ALA A 62 -6.87 -3.31 5.37
CA ALA A 62 -8.21 -3.30 5.95
C ALA A 62 -8.17 -2.88 7.42
N SER A 63 -8.75 -1.72 7.72
CA SER A 63 -8.72 -1.14 9.05
C SER A 63 -9.98 -0.34 9.32
N THR A 64 -10.29 -0.04 10.58
CA THR A 64 -11.36 0.90 10.91
C THR A 64 -11.01 2.36 10.57
N ASP A 65 -9.75 2.62 10.24
CA ASP A 65 -9.22 3.92 9.84
C ASP A 65 -8.65 3.87 8.41
N ILE A 66 -9.03 4.83 7.57
CA ILE A 66 -8.63 4.87 6.16
C ILE A 66 -7.11 5.07 5.98
N ILE A 67 -6.46 5.81 6.88
CA ILE A 67 -5.02 6.06 6.82
C ILE A 67 -4.26 4.78 7.15
N ASN A 68 -4.68 4.05 8.20
CA ASN A 68 -4.06 2.77 8.53
C ASN A 68 -4.27 1.73 7.43
N ALA A 69 -5.50 1.61 6.89
CA ALA A 69 -5.76 0.70 5.77
C ALA A 69 -4.92 1.07 4.52
N SER A 70 -4.69 2.36 4.28
CA SER A 70 -3.82 2.82 3.19
C SER A 70 -2.33 2.51 3.45
N TYR A 71 -1.87 2.71 4.69
CA TYR A 71 -0.50 2.41 5.09
C TYR A 71 -0.17 0.93 4.90
N GLU A 72 -1.05 0.04 5.41
CA GLU A 72 -0.91 -1.41 5.25
C GLU A 72 -0.80 -1.80 3.77
N ALA A 73 -1.76 -1.34 2.95
CA ALA A 73 -1.76 -1.66 1.52
C ALA A 73 -0.47 -1.20 0.81
N LEU A 74 0.02 0.01 1.12
CA LEU A 74 1.23 0.57 0.51
C LEU A 74 2.50 -0.17 0.94
N ILE A 75 2.64 -0.50 2.24
CA ILE A 75 3.79 -1.26 2.73
C ILE A 75 3.81 -2.66 2.12
N ASP A 76 2.66 -3.36 2.09
CA ASP A 76 2.56 -4.68 1.47
C ASP A 76 2.98 -4.64 0.00
N ALA A 77 2.65 -3.57 -0.72
CA ALA A 77 3.03 -3.41 -2.12
C ALA A 77 4.56 -3.25 -2.29
N MET A 78 5.21 -2.51 -1.40
CA MET A 78 6.67 -2.33 -1.40
C MET A 78 7.38 -3.62 -0.98
N GLU A 79 6.91 -4.28 0.08
CA GLU A 79 7.44 -5.57 0.55
C GLU A 79 7.34 -6.65 -0.52
N TYR A 80 6.22 -6.71 -1.26
CA TYR A 80 6.06 -7.64 -2.36
C TYR A 80 7.16 -7.48 -3.43
N LYS A 81 7.50 -6.25 -3.83
CA LYS A 81 8.62 -6.02 -4.77
C LYS A 81 9.94 -6.53 -4.21
N LEU A 82 10.26 -6.17 -2.96
CA LEU A 82 11.52 -6.56 -2.32
C LEU A 82 11.65 -8.08 -2.20
N LEU A 83 10.58 -8.77 -1.80
CA LEU A 83 10.55 -10.22 -1.68
C LEU A 83 10.65 -10.92 -3.04
N LYS A 84 9.93 -10.40 -4.05
CA LYS A 84 9.97 -10.93 -5.42
C LYS A 84 11.36 -10.83 -6.04
N GLU A 85 12.04 -9.70 -5.84
CA GLU A 85 13.38 -9.44 -6.37
C GLU A 85 14.51 -9.96 -5.45
N LYS A 86 14.15 -10.52 -4.27
CA LYS A 86 15.09 -10.97 -3.22
C LYS A 86 16.10 -9.88 -2.85
N ILE A 87 15.63 -8.64 -2.73
CA ILE A 87 16.48 -7.50 -2.43
C ILE A 87 16.72 -7.41 -0.93
N GLU A 88 18.00 -7.45 -0.56
CA GLU A 88 18.47 -7.12 0.78
C GLU A 88 18.76 -5.61 0.88
N PRO A 89 18.60 -4.99 2.07
CA PRO A 89 18.95 -3.58 2.25
C PRO A 89 20.44 -3.33 1.97
N LEU A 90 20.73 -2.17 1.38
CA LEU A 90 22.10 -1.67 1.17
C LEU A 90 22.85 -1.39 2.49
#